data_AF-A0A497NWN3-F1
#
_entry.id   AF-A0A497NWN3-F1
#
_cell.length_a   1.000
_cell.length_b   1.000
_cell.length_c   1.000
_cell.angle_alpha   90.00
_cell.angle_beta   90.00
_cell.angle_gamma   90.00
#
_symmetry.space_group_name_H-M   'P 1'
#
loop_
_entity.id
_entity.type
_entity.pdbx_description
1 polymer ?
#
loop_
_entity_poly.entity_id
_entity_poly.type
_entity_poly.pdbx_seq_one_letter_code
_entity_poly.pdbx_strand_id
1 'polypeptide(L)'
;MAVTRSDLAFVKSATVTDTDNNGGRKSYIEVPNRARFNLFPRVTRPERVNGKTRYRKEFLWNKNAANEIAYGVLAYILYPSPAGDRFYLAKGTQTDTQGDIDGSYKWCGGGALHSDVTAGATQISVEFESDDFHIANGMTIAINSHFLVGQTIMSGVRAFDAVKFDSTQGMWVKESAPDTDSEDIYPYGTYLGSNKVFSYNDNGELEYLTVANDKYSGEVIGTGDGSTKEFTDTLEHPPVEPNTVTVYYTISGATYSGSDDGEGNISGTNISSGSINYTSGLVHLVFTAPPDSGTQITCNYTKRAYSWSGYVCTIDLAEPVANDYLAANTFVGICVPIGDIKPSHSDVVINSTNGTFNHTLMTEDNRGTVEDDWTITFTSATEFTCSGASEGSVGTGNITSSFSPINSNTGQPYFTIPPSAWGGAWVSGDTITFKTHPAAAPLWWKEVVPAGIGPYSDNGVMLEIYIE
;
A
#
# COMPACT_ATOMS: atom_id res chain seq x y z
N MET A 1 -21.47 -14.15 0.96
CA MET A 1 -20.64 -14.66 2.10
C MET A 1 -19.43 -13.75 2.19
N ALA A 2 -18.92 -13.46 3.38
CA ALA A 2 -17.68 -12.68 3.50
C ALA A 2 -16.51 -13.47 2.88
N VAL A 3 -15.56 -12.75 2.28
CA VAL A 3 -14.30 -13.31 1.78
C VAL A 3 -13.52 -13.88 2.97
N THR A 4 -13.07 -15.13 2.88
CA THR A 4 -12.24 -15.75 3.93
C THR A 4 -10.76 -15.79 3.53
N ARG A 5 -9.86 -16.14 4.46
CA ARG A 5 -8.43 -16.27 4.15
C ARG A 5 -8.17 -17.30 3.06
N SER A 6 -8.97 -18.37 3.00
CA SER A 6 -8.87 -19.41 1.97
C SER A 6 -9.26 -18.93 0.56
N ASP A 7 -10.01 -17.81 0.45
CA ASP A 7 -10.36 -17.20 -0.83
C ASP A 7 -9.24 -16.31 -1.40
N LEU A 8 -8.23 -15.99 -0.60
CA LEU A 8 -7.11 -15.14 -1.01
C LEU A 8 -5.86 -15.95 -1.31
N ALA A 9 -5.09 -15.51 -2.29
CA ALA A 9 -3.78 -16.07 -2.57
C ALA A 9 -2.79 -15.00 -3.02
N PHE A 10 -1.53 -15.12 -2.57
CA PHE A 10 -0.43 -14.42 -3.21
C PHE A 10 0.02 -15.20 -4.44
N VAL A 11 0.22 -14.50 -5.56
CA VAL A 11 0.78 -15.08 -6.79
C VAL A 11 1.92 -14.22 -7.32
N LYS A 12 2.89 -14.86 -7.96
CA LYS A 12 4.05 -14.16 -8.56
C LYS A 12 3.60 -13.26 -9.72
N SER A 13 4.41 -12.26 -10.04
CA SER A 13 4.36 -11.61 -11.34
C SER A 13 4.79 -12.54 -12.48
N ALA A 14 4.52 -12.14 -13.72
CA ALA A 14 4.88 -12.88 -14.93
C ALA A 14 6.38 -13.14 -15.03
N THR A 15 7.20 -12.17 -14.64
CA THR A 15 8.66 -12.28 -14.64
C THR A 15 9.19 -12.09 -13.23
N VAL A 16 10.05 -13.00 -12.77
CA VAL A 16 10.76 -12.90 -11.49
C VAL A 16 12.26 -13.00 -11.76
N THR A 17 12.95 -11.85 -11.74
CA THR A 17 14.38 -11.73 -12.04
C THR A 17 15.03 -10.65 -11.15
N ASP A 18 16.35 -10.49 -11.25
CA ASP A 18 17.08 -9.37 -10.62
C ASP A 18 17.44 -8.28 -11.66
N THR A 19 16.63 -8.15 -12.72
CA THR A 19 16.81 -7.18 -13.82
C THR A 19 15.61 -6.24 -13.91
N ASP A 20 15.72 -5.18 -14.72
CA ASP A 20 14.64 -4.19 -14.88
C ASP A 20 13.33 -4.81 -15.41
N ASN A 21 13.40 -5.97 -16.08
CA ASN A 21 12.23 -6.70 -16.59
C ASN A 21 11.47 -7.49 -15.50
N ASN A 22 11.97 -7.53 -14.26
CA ASN A 22 11.27 -8.14 -13.13
C ASN A 22 9.90 -7.48 -12.93
N GLY A 23 8.87 -8.21 -12.54
CA GLY A 23 7.50 -7.69 -12.43
C GLY A 23 6.62 -8.04 -13.64
N GLY A 24 5.80 -7.09 -14.09
CA GLY A 24 4.81 -7.28 -15.15
C GLY A 24 3.43 -7.72 -14.63
N ARG A 25 2.64 -8.31 -15.53
CA ARG A 25 1.28 -8.83 -15.28
C ARG A 25 1.26 -9.92 -14.20
N LYS A 26 0.09 -10.16 -13.61
CA LYS A 26 -0.16 -11.26 -12.67
C LYS A 26 0.06 -12.63 -13.34
N SER A 27 0.71 -13.56 -12.64
CA SER A 27 0.79 -14.97 -13.07
C SER A 27 -0.27 -15.85 -12.37
N TYR A 28 -0.16 -17.17 -12.56
CA TYR A 28 -0.96 -18.17 -11.85
C TYR A 28 -0.12 -19.02 -10.88
N ILE A 29 1.13 -18.63 -10.65
CA ILE A 29 2.05 -19.35 -9.77
C ILE A 29 1.90 -18.78 -8.36
N GLU A 30 1.33 -19.57 -7.46
CA GLU A 30 1.13 -19.18 -6.06
C GLU A 30 2.46 -18.97 -5.31
N VAL A 31 2.40 -18.09 -4.33
CA VAL A 31 3.40 -17.87 -3.29
C VAL A 31 2.87 -18.49 -2.00
N PRO A 32 3.13 -19.79 -1.72
CA PRO A 32 2.57 -20.43 -0.55
C PRO A 32 3.16 -19.84 0.72
N ASN A 33 2.32 -19.71 1.74
CA ASN A 33 2.73 -19.28 3.06
C ASN A 33 3.82 -20.23 3.62
N ARG A 34 4.79 -19.66 4.36
CA ARG A 34 5.90 -20.38 5.01
C ARG A 34 6.76 -21.25 4.07
N ALA A 35 6.67 -21.07 2.75
CA ALA A 35 7.53 -21.72 1.77
C ALA A 35 8.83 -20.95 1.59
N ARG A 36 9.95 -21.54 2.02
CA ARG A 36 11.27 -20.92 1.93
C ARG A 36 11.67 -20.71 0.47
N PHE A 37 12.26 -19.55 0.21
CA PHE A 37 12.84 -19.15 -1.07
C PHE A 37 11.88 -19.09 -2.26
N ASN A 38 10.57 -19.00 -2.00
CA ASN A 38 9.61 -19.06 -3.09
C ASN A 38 9.41 -17.71 -3.81
N LEU A 39 9.57 -16.58 -3.12
CA LEU A 39 9.56 -15.24 -3.73
C LEU A 39 10.98 -14.64 -3.78
N PHE A 40 11.63 -14.58 -2.62
CA PHE A 40 13.01 -14.10 -2.46
C PHE A 40 13.98 -15.27 -2.47
N PRO A 41 15.07 -15.24 -3.27
CA PRO A 41 16.10 -16.25 -3.18
C PRO A 41 16.88 -16.10 -1.86
N ARG A 42 17.68 -17.10 -1.51
CA ARG A 42 18.61 -16.98 -0.38
C ARG A 42 19.62 -15.87 -0.64
N VAL A 43 19.78 -14.95 0.31
CA VAL A 43 20.89 -13.99 0.31
C VAL A 43 22.24 -14.72 0.41
N THR A 44 23.04 -14.58 -0.63
CA THR A 44 24.35 -15.22 -0.75
C THR A 44 25.42 -14.50 0.07
N ARG A 45 26.55 -15.18 0.33
CA ARG A 45 27.67 -14.57 1.05
C ARG A 45 28.22 -13.31 0.35
N PRO A 46 28.44 -13.28 -0.98
CA PRO A 46 28.86 -12.06 -1.67
C PRO A 46 27.89 -10.90 -1.51
N GLU A 47 26.57 -11.16 -1.54
CA GLU A 47 25.56 -10.10 -1.35
C GLU A 47 25.58 -9.53 0.06
N ARG A 48 25.82 -10.36 1.09
CA ARG A 48 26.01 -9.86 2.47
C ARG A 48 27.26 -9.01 2.61
N VAL A 49 28.34 -9.36 1.90
CA VAL A 49 29.60 -8.61 1.97
C VAL A 49 29.47 -7.27 1.24
N ASN A 50 28.88 -7.26 0.04
CA ASN A 50 28.86 -6.09 -0.83
C ASN A 50 27.60 -5.21 -0.68
N GLY A 51 26.56 -5.75 -0.03
CA GLY A 51 25.22 -5.19 -0.06
C GLY A 51 24.48 -5.53 -1.35
N LYS A 52 23.16 -5.56 -1.29
CA LYS A 52 22.28 -5.83 -2.44
C LYS A 52 20.90 -5.22 -2.19
N THR A 53 20.37 -4.53 -3.20
CA THR A 53 18.94 -4.25 -3.28
C THR A 53 18.30 -5.21 -4.27
N ARG A 54 17.14 -5.75 -3.90
CA ARG A 54 16.35 -6.68 -4.70
C ARG A 54 14.89 -6.30 -4.65
N TYR A 55 14.23 -6.41 -5.80
CA TYR A 55 12.79 -6.17 -5.91
C TYR A 55 12.05 -7.45 -6.26
N ARG A 56 10.85 -7.63 -5.74
CA ARG A 56 9.93 -8.71 -6.14
C ARG A 56 8.53 -8.16 -6.24
N LYS A 57 7.84 -8.50 -7.31
CA LYS A 57 6.42 -8.19 -7.45
C LYS A 57 5.60 -9.45 -7.21
N GLU A 58 4.53 -9.28 -6.46
CA GLU A 58 3.50 -10.29 -6.31
C GLU A 58 2.12 -9.62 -6.39
N PHE A 59 1.08 -10.44 -6.39
CA PHE A 59 -0.29 -9.98 -6.45
C PHE A 59 -1.09 -10.66 -5.36
N LEU A 60 -1.82 -9.87 -4.57
CA LEU A 60 -2.87 -10.38 -3.70
C LEU A 60 -4.12 -10.61 -4.54
N TRP A 61 -4.45 -11.86 -4.79
CA TRP A 61 -5.56 -12.27 -5.66
C TRP A 61 -6.77 -12.69 -4.84
N ASN A 62 -7.90 -12.01 -5.04
CA ASN A 62 -9.21 -12.47 -4.59
C ASN A 62 -9.71 -13.56 -5.54
N LYS A 63 -9.76 -14.80 -5.05
CA LYS A 63 -10.20 -15.99 -5.79
C LYS A 63 -11.59 -16.46 -5.35
N ASN A 64 -12.34 -15.65 -4.60
CA ASN A 64 -13.65 -16.03 -4.10
C ASN A 64 -14.55 -16.46 -5.27
N ALA A 65 -15.00 -17.71 -5.24
CA ALA A 65 -15.73 -18.33 -6.35
C ALA A 65 -17.18 -17.83 -6.49
N ALA A 66 -17.69 -17.10 -5.50
CA ALA A 66 -19.00 -16.45 -5.55
C ALA A 66 -18.91 -15.01 -6.07
N ASN A 67 -17.72 -14.57 -6.51
CA ASN A 67 -17.45 -13.20 -6.98
C ASN A 67 -17.72 -12.12 -5.93
N GLU A 68 -17.51 -12.45 -4.65
CA GLU A 68 -17.59 -11.49 -3.55
C GLU A 68 -16.39 -10.53 -3.59
N ILE A 69 -16.63 -9.29 -3.18
CA ILE A 69 -15.62 -8.23 -3.14
C ILE A 69 -14.86 -8.34 -1.81
N ALA A 70 -13.53 -8.22 -1.85
CA ALA A 70 -12.74 -7.96 -0.65
C ALA A 70 -12.64 -6.44 -0.47
N TYR A 71 -13.36 -5.90 0.50
CA TYR A 71 -13.48 -4.46 0.73
C TYR A 71 -12.32 -3.91 1.57
N GLY A 72 -11.96 -2.66 1.31
CA GLY A 72 -11.12 -1.88 2.24
C GLY A 72 -9.76 -2.49 2.57
N VAL A 73 -9.17 -3.26 1.65
CA VAL A 73 -8.00 -4.09 1.96
C VAL A 73 -6.79 -3.24 2.33
N LEU A 74 -6.11 -3.61 3.42
CA LEU A 74 -4.80 -3.06 3.81
C LEU A 74 -3.75 -4.18 3.83
N ALA A 75 -2.51 -3.84 3.51
CA ALA A 75 -1.36 -4.74 3.62
C ALA A 75 -0.23 -4.08 4.40
N TYR A 76 0.41 -4.79 5.33
CA TYR A 76 1.54 -4.24 6.09
C TYR A 76 2.52 -5.32 6.54
N ILE A 77 3.78 -4.91 6.70
CA ILE A 77 4.80 -5.77 7.31
C ILE A 77 4.54 -5.80 8.81
N LEU A 78 4.09 -6.95 9.30
CA LEU A 78 3.77 -7.19 10.70
C LEU A 78 5.02 -7.48 11.53
N TYR A 79 5.97 -8.24 10.98
CA TYR A 79 7.23 -8.58 11.63
C TYR A 79 8.38 -8.36 10.66
N PRO A 80 9.24 -7.34 10.89
CA PRO A 80 10.41 -7.10 10.05
C PRO A 80 11.46 -8.21 10.24
N SER A 81 12.47 -8.22 9.37
CA SER A 81 13.51 -9.24 9.44
C SER A 81 14.33 -9.13 10.73
N PRO A 82 14.62 -10.25 11.41
CA PRO A 82 15.56 -10.26 12.52
C PRO A 82 17.03 -10.28 12.06
N ALA A 83 17.30 -10.34 10.76
CA ALA A 83 18.64 -10.57 10.20
C ALA A 83 19.38 -9.31 9.73
N GLY A 84 18.79 -8.13 9.91
CA GLY A 84 19.36 -6.82 9.57
C GLY A 84 19.26 -6.45 8.08
N ASP A 85 18.59 -7.26 7.27
CA ASP A 85 18.12 -6.90 5.94
C ASP A 85 16.72 -6.29 6.01
N ARG A 86 16.51 -5.21 5.27
CA ARG A 86 15.32 -4.38 5.38
C ARG A 86 14.31 -4.75 4.31
N PHE A 87 13.06 -5.02 4.71
CA PHE A 87 11.97 -5.26 3.78
C PHE A 87 11.00 -4.08 3.74
N TYR A 88 10.59 -3.71 2.54
CA TYR A 88 9.62 -2.63 2.29
C TYR A 88 8.51 -3.15 1.40
N LEU A 89 7.32 -2.60 1.58
CA LEU A 89 6.13 -2.90 0.80
C LEU A 89 5.60 -1.62 0.14
N ALA A 90 5.24 -1.68 -1.13
CA ALA A 90 4.58 -0.58 -1.84
C ALA A 90 3.50 -1.13 -2.77
N LYS A 91 2.48 -0.32 -3.05
CA LYS A 91 1.49 -0.63 -4.09
C LYS A 91 2.12 -0.43 -5.48
N GLY A 92 1.87 -1.38 -6.39
CA GLY A 92 2.24 -1.24 -7.80
C GLY A 92 1.05 -0.92 -8.70
N THR A 93 1.26 -1.09 -9.98
CA THR A 93 0.27 -1.11 -11.06
C THR A 93 0.15 -2.52 -11.63
N GLN A 94 -0.87 -2.79 -12.44
CA GLN A 94 -1.12 -4.14 -12.95
C GLN A 94 0.01 -4.65 -13.87
N THR A 95 0.77 -3.76 -14.50
CA THR A 95 1.73 -4.11 -15.55
C THR A 95 3.14 -3.60 -15.33
N ASP A 96 3.39 -2.72 -14.36
CA ASP A 96 4.74 -2.18 -14.12
C ASP A 96 5.79 -3.27 -13.88
N THR A 97 7.00 -2.91 -14.25
CA THR A 97 8.22 -3.67 -14.08
C THR A 97 9.17 -2.91 -13.16
N GLN A 98 10.26 -3.57 -12.74
CA GLN A 98 11.26 -2.97 -11.88
C GLN A 98 11.90 -1.74 -12.54
N GLY A 99 12.01 -1.70 -13.87
CA GLY A 99 12.50 -0.53 -14.62
C GLY A 99 11.61 0.71 -14.51
N ASP A 100 10.34 0.52 -14.14
CA ASP A 100 9.36 1.60 -13.97
C ASP A 100 9.33 2.14 -12.52
N ILE A 101 10.10 1.56 -11.60
CA ILE A 101 10.16 2.01 -10.20
C ILE A 101 10.92 3.34 -10.13
N ASP A 102 10.26 4.35 -9.58
CA ASP A 102 10.81 5.69 -9.37
C ASP A 102 10.51 6.23 -7.95
N GLY A 103 10.72 7.54 -7.75
CA GLY A 103 10.49 8.21 -6.46
C GLY A 103 9.01 8.33 -6.04
N SER A 104 8.05 7.97 -6.90
CA SER A 104 6.63 8.03 -6.57
C SER A 104 6.19 6.89 -5.64
N TYR A 105 6.93 5.77 -5.63
CA TYR A 105 6.61 4.59 -4.84
C TYR A 105 6.73 4.84 -3.34
N LYS A 106 5.65 4.52 -2.62
CA LYS A 106 5.49 4.73 -1.19
C LYS A 106 5.91 3.47 -0.42
N TRP A 107 7.22 3.34 -0.18
CA TRP A 107 7.84 2.18 0.47
C TRP A 107 7.59 2.15 1.98
N CYS A 108 6.50 1.50 2.38
CA CYS A 108 6.10 1.31 3.77
C CYS A 108 6.88 0.16 4.41
N GLY A 109 6.93 0.12 5.74
CA GLY A 109 7.58 -0.95 6.50
C GLY A 109 6.87 -1.23 7.82
N GLY A 110 7.57 -1.88 8.74
CA GLY A 110 7.12 -2.10 10.11
C GLY A 110 8.30 -2.11 11.08
N GLY A 111 8.00 -1.89 12.35
CA GLY A 111 9.00 -1.79 13.41
C GLY A 111 8.48 -2.31 14.74
N ALA A 112 9.37 -2.44 15.73
CA ALA A 112 8.97 -2.75 17.09
C ALA A 112 8.50 -1.47 17.79
N LEU A 113 7.55 -1.58 18.72
CA LEU A 113 7.22 -0.46 19.59
C LEU A 113 8.46 -0.12 20.45
N HIS A 114 8.87 1.14 20.46
CA HIS A 114 10.11 1.58 21.10
C HIS A 114 9.99 1.68 22.62
N SER A 115 8.81 2.06 23.12
CA SER A 115 8.52 2.23 24.55
C SER A 115 7.08 1.86 24.85
N ASP A 116 6.80 1.38 26.06
CA ASP A 116 5.44 1.07 26.51
C ASP A 116 4.49 2.27 26.29
N VAL A 117 3.26 1.97 25.88
CA VAL A 117 2.21 2.93 25.61
C VAL A 117 1.02 2.61 26.50
N THR A 118 0.41 3.63 27.09
CA THR A 118 -0.80 3.49 27.90
C THR A 118 -2.01 3.96 27.10
N ALA A 119 -3.16 3.34 27.32
CA ALA A 119 -4.43 3.78 26.77
C ALA A 119 -4.65 5.28 27.01
N GLY A 120 -5.13 5.99 25.99
CA GLY A 120 -5.28 7.44 25.99
C GLY A 120 -4.08 8.21 25.43
N ALA A 121 -2.95 7.56 25.16
CA ALA A 121 -1.82 8.20 24.49
C ALA A 121 -2.20 8.66 23.07
N THR A 122 -1.77 9.85 22.68
CA THR A 122 -2.00 10.42 21.33
C THR A 122 -0.75 10.37 20.45
N GLN A 123 0.28 9.69 20.92
CA GLN A 123 1.56 9.56 20.23
C GLN A 123 2.19 8.21 20.59
N ILE A 124 2.85 7.60 19.61
CA ILE A 124 3.66 6.40 19.81
C ILE A 124 5.06 6.60 19.24
N SER A 125 6.01 5.79 19.69
CA SER A 125 7.36 5.74 19.10
C SER A 125 7.67 4.33 18.64
N VAL A 126 8.12 4.20 17.39
CA VAL A 126 8.35 2.91 16.72
C VAL A 126 9.81 2.87 16.27
N GLU A 127 10.50 1.79 16.61
CA GLU A 127 11.87 1.52 16.19
C GLU A 127 11.87 0.68 14.91
N PHE A 128 12.34 1.30 13.83
CA PHE A 128 12.49 0.68 12.52
C PHE A 128 13.94 0.21 12.28
N GLU A 129 14.16 -0.54 11.21
CA GLU A 129 15.50 -0.93 10.78
C GLU A 129 16.27 0.21 10.08
N SER A 130 15.59 1.32 9.76
CA SER A 130 16.11 2.51 9.06
C SER A 130 15.12 3.67 9.13
N ASP A 131 15.52 4.86 8.70
CA ASP A 131 14.71 6.09 8.62
C ASP A 131 14.16 6.42 7.20
N ASP A 132 14.32 5.50 6.24
CA ASP A 132 13.94 5.68 4.83
C ASP A 132 12.58 5.05 4.47
N PHE A 133 11.77 4.71 5.48
CA PHE A 133 10.41 4.22 5.31
C PHE A 133 9.44 5.38 5.03
N HIS A 134 8.50 5.13 4.12
CA HIS A 134 7.42 6.07 3.86
C HIS A 134 6.40 6.03 5.00
N ILE A 135 6.17 7.20 5.58
CA ILE A 135 5.11 7.52 6.54
C ILE A 135 4.55 8.87 6.08
N ALA A 136 3.24 9.05 6.17
CA ALA A 136 2.59 10.31 5.85
C ALA A 136 1.37 10.53 6.75
N ASN A 137 0.99 11.79 6.89
CA ASN A 137 -0.24 12.17 7.57
C ASN A 137 -1.45 11.44 6.98
N GLY A 138 -2.38 11.03 7.83
CA GLY A 138 -3.61 10.33 7.43
C GLY A 138 -3.42 8.88 6.98
N MET A 139 -2.21 8.33 7.02
CA MET A 139 -2.01 6.90 6.78
C MET A 139 -2.54 6.07 7.95
N THR A 140 -3.03 4.88 7.66
CA THR A 140 -3.37 3.90 8.68
C THR A 140 -2.10 3.17 9.15
N ILE A 141 -2.02 2.91 10.46
CA ILE A 141 -1.03 2.05 11.08
C ILE A 141 -1.75 0.92 11.83
N ALA A 142 -1.09 -0.23 11.95
CA ALA A 142 -1.57 -1.37 12.72
C ALA A 142 -0.64 -1.58 13.92
N ILE A 143 -1.17 -1.52 15.14
CA ILE A 143 -0.45 -1.81 16.39
C ILE A 143 -0.89 -3.19 16.88
N ASN A 144 0.03 -4.16 16.92
CA ASN A 144 -0.28 -5.55 17.24
C ASN A 144 0.60 -6.10 18.37
N SER A 145 -0.02 -6.56 19.45
CA SER A 145 0.66 -7.15 20.63
C SER A 145 0.47 -8.66 20.80
N HIS A 146 0.01 -9.37 19.76
CA HIS A 146 -0.22 -10.82 19.77
C HIS A 146 1.08 -11.66 19.72
N PHE A 147 2.22 -11.07 20.10
CA PHE A 147 3.53 -11.72 20.13
C PHE A 147 3.82 -12.27 21.52
N LEU A 148 3.75 -13.59 21.68
CA LEU A 148 4.10 -14.26 22.92
C LEU A 148 5.62 -14.29 23.07
N VAL A 149 6.15 -13.70 24.13
CA VAL A 149 7.59 -13.65 24.46
C VAL A 149 7.96 -14.65 25.55
N GLY A 150 9.24 -15.02 25.61
CA GLY A 150 9.76 -15.90 26.67
C GLY A 150 9.20 -17.33 26.64
N GLN A 151 8.77 -17.79 25.47
CA GLN A 151 8.11 -19.08 25.28
C GLN A 151 9.10 -20.25 25.35
N THR A 152 8.66 -21.39 25.89
CA THR A 152 9.41 -22.65 25.82
C THR A 152 9.15 -23.32 24.47
N ILE A 153 10.20 -23.63 23.73
CA ILE A 153 10.12 -24.18 22.38
C ILE A 153 10.74 -25.58 22.36
N MET A 154 10.04 -26.54 21.74
CA MET A 154 10.56 -27.90 21.56
C MET A 154 11.81 -27.90 20.68
N SER A 155 12.79 -28.73 21.04
CA SER A 155 14.02 -28.91 20.25
C SER A 155 13.70 -29.29 18.80
N GLY A 156 14.33 -28.62 17.84
CA GLY A 156 14.18 -28.88 16.41
C GLY A 156 13.17 -27.97 15.68
N VAL A 157 12.38 -27.18 16.41
CA VAL A 157 11.60 -26.07 15.83
C VAL A 157 12.56 -24.98 15.36
N ARG A 158 12.36 -24.48 14.14
CA ARG A 158 13.18 -23.41 13.52
C ARG A 158 12.33 -22.16 13.32
N ALA A 159 12.96 -20.99 13.27
CA ALA A 159 12.25 -19.75 12.96
C ALA A 159 11.43 -19.88 11.67
N PHE A 160 10.24 -19.28 11.71
CA PHE A 160 9.15 -19.32 10.75
C PHE A 160 8.53 -20.72 10.53
N ASP A 161 8.80 -21.69 11.39
CA ASP A 161 8.03 -22.93 11.42
C ASP A 161 6.62 -22.68 12.03
N ALA A 162 5.65 -23.41 11.48
CA ALA A 162 4.34 -23.58 12.10
C ALA A 162 4.49 -24.31 13.43
N VAL A 163 3.82 -23.80 14.47
CA VAL A 163 3.84 -24.39 15.80
C VAL A 163 2.45 -24.45 16.43
N LYS A 164 2.29 -25.34 17.41
CA LYS A 164 1.13 -25.43 18.28
C LYS A 164 1.56 -25.51 19.73
N PHE A 165 0.83 -24.86 20.63
CA PHE A 165 1.06 -24.96 22.06
C PHE A 165 0.55 -26.29 22.62
N ASP A 166 1.45 -27.12 23.15
CA ASP A 166 1.09 -28.34 23.89
C ASP A 166 0.97 -28.01 25.39
N SER A 167 -0.27 -27.84 25.85
CA SER A 167 -0.60 -27.55 27.25
C SER A 167 -0.15 -28.64 28.23
N THR A 168 0.07 -29.87 27.77
CA THR A 168 0.54 -30.98 28.63
C THR A 168 2.04 -30.83 28.91
N GLN A 169 2.81 -30.40 27.92
CA GLN A 169 4.26 -30.22 28.02
C GLN A 169 4.67 -28.79 28.41
N GLY A 170 3.75 -27.83 28.30
CA GLY A 170 4.02 -26.41 28.55
C GLY A 170 5.00 -25.80 27.54
N MET A 171 4.98 -26.28 26.29
CA MET A 171 5.88 -25.82 25.24
C MET A 171 5.25 -25.84 23.85
N TRP A 172 5.83 -25.07 22.94
CA TRP A 172 5.45 -25.04 21.54
C TRP A 172 6.12 -26.17 20.76
N VAL A 173 5.32 -26.94 20.03
CA VAL A 173 5.76 -28.08 19.21
C VAL A 173 5.54 -27.79 17.74
N LYS A 174 6.33 -28.41 16.86
CA LYS A 174 6.19 -28.26 15.41
C LYS A 174 4.93 -28.98 14.92
N GLU A 175 3.88 -28.22 14.64
CA GLU A 175 2.60 -28.72 14.14
C GLU A 175 1.92 -27.63 13.32
N SER A 176 1.41 -27.99 12.14
CA SER A 176 0.61 -27.06 11.32
C SER A 176 -0.84 -27.02 11.80
N ALA A 177 -1.49 -25.89 11.57
CA ALA A 177 -2.93 -25.77 11.73
C ALA A 177 -3.69 -26.75 10.82
N PRO A 178 -4.90 -27.20 11.20
CA PRO A 178 -5.71 -28.12 10.39
C PRO A 178 -6.23 -27.50 9.10
N ASP A 179 -6.37 -26.18 9.05
CA ASP A 179 -6.86 -25.38 7.92
C ASP A 179 -6.21 -23.99 7.91
N THR A 180 -6.38 -23.25 6.80
CA THR A 180 -5.77 -21.92 6.63
C THR A 180 -6.36 -20.87 7.56
N ASP A 181 -7.63 -21.02 7.94
CA ASP A 181 -8.33 -20.05 8.79
C ASP A 181 -7.87 -20.16 10.25
N SER A 182 -7.39 -21.33 10.68
CA SER A 182 -6.80 -21.56 12.00
C SER A 182 -5.31 -21.25 12.08
N GLU A 183 -4.66 -20.88 10.96
CA GLU A 183 -3.25 -20.49 10.96
C GLU A 183 -3.03 -19.25 11.82
N ASP A 184 -2.02 -19.31 12.68
CA ASP A 184 -1.67 -18.23 13.60
C ASP A 184 -2.78 -17.87 14.60
N ILE A 185 -3.80 -18.72 14.81
CA ILE A 185 -4.79 -18.55 15.87
C ILE A 185 -4.51 -19.53 17.00
N TYR A 186 -4.43 -19.04 18.24
CA TYR A 186 -4.14 -19.87 19.42
C TYR A 186 -5.08 -21.10 19.48
N PRO A 187 -4.57 -22.33 19.67
CA PRO A 187 -3.22 -22.66 20.12
C PRO A 187 -2.16 -22.79 19.01
N TYR A 188 -2.44 -22.42 17.77
CA TYR A 188 -1.50 -22.42 16.65
C TYR A 188 -0.80 -21.07 16.47
N GLY A 189 0.41 -21.09 15.92
CA GLY A 189 1.25 -19.90 15.77
C GLY A 189 2.41 -20.07 14.80
N THR A 190 3.20 -19.01 14.69
CA THR A 190 4.48 -18.98 13.97
C THR A 190 5.59 -18.71 14.97
N TYR A 191 6.58 -19.60 15.05
CA TYR A 191 7.77 -19.34 15.86
C TYR A 191 8.69 -18.34 15.16
N LEU A 192 9.07 -17.26 15.82
CA LEU A 192 9.83 -16.14 15.22
C LEU A 192 11.32 -16.13 15.59
N GLY A 193 11.79 -17.18 16.27
CA GLY A 193 13.12 -17.17 16.88
C GLY A 193 13.10 -16.54 18.28
N SER A 194 14.22 -16.64 19.00
CA SER A 194 14.43 -15.97 20.30
C SER A 194 13.29 -16.16 21.31
N ASN A 195 12.73 -17.38 21.39
CA ASN A 195 11.62 -17.72 22.28
C ASN A 195 10.37 -16.84 22.08
N LYS A 196 10.14 -16.35 20.85
CA LYS A 196 8.97 -15.54 20.47
C LYS A 196 8.06 -16.33 19.53
N VAL A 197 6.75 -16.27 19.77
CA VAL A 197 5.73 -16.89 18.92
C VAL A 197 4.67 -15.85 18.59
N PHE A 198 4.33 -15.67 17.31
CA PHE A 198 3.13 -14.94 16.93
C PHE A 198 1.93 -15.89 16.95
N SER A 199 0.85 -15.48 17.62
CA SER A 199 -0.40 -16.22 17.67
C SER A 199 -1.50 -15.29 18.14
N TYR A 200 -2.59 -15.21 17.37
CA TYR A 200 -3.79 -14.51 17.76
C TYR A 200 -4.36 -15.14 19.04
N ASN A 201 -4.23 -14.43 20.15
CA ASN A 201 -4.49 -14.95 21.50
C ASN A 201 -5.24 -13.92 22.36
N ASP A 202 -5.90 -14.40 23.42
CA ASP A 202 -6.77 -13.59 24.26
C ASP A 202 -6.06 -12.48 25.07
N ASN A 203 -4.73 -12.47 25.13
CA ASN A 203 -3.96 -11.45 25.84
C ASN A 203 -3.31 -10.40 24.92
N GLY A 204 -3.49 -10.54 23.60
CA GLY A 204 -2.99 -9.58 22.64
C GLY A 204 -4.09 -8.62 22.18
N GLU A 205 -3.68 -7.44 21.74
CA GLU A 205 -4.56 -6.42 21.16
C GLU A 205 -4.10 -6.07 19.74
N LEU A 206 -5.05 -5.72 18.88
CA LEU A 206 -4.82 -5.22 17.53
C LEU A 206 -5.66 -3.97 17.31
N GLU A 207 -4.98 -2.85 17.05
CA GLU A 207 -5.63 -1.58 16.74
C GLU A 207 -5.18 -1.05 15.39
N TYR A 208 -6.14 -0.54 14.61
CA TYR A 208 -5.88 0.25 13.41
C TYR A 208 -6.15 1.71 13.74
N LEU A 209 -5.09 2.53 13.75
CA LEU A 209 -5.16 3.96 14.04
C LEU A 209 -4.67 4.76 12.84
N THR A 210 -5.03 6.03 12.80
CA THR A 210 -4.69 6.96 11.73
C THR A 210 -3.60 7.91 12.22
N VAL A 211 -2.55 8.07 11.42
CA VAL A 211 -1.55 9.13 11.63
C VAL A 211 -2.26 10.49 11.55
N ALA A 212 -2.02 11.38 12.52
CA ALA A 212 -2.69 12.68 12.57
C ALA A 212 -2.51 13.48 11.26
N ASN A 213 -3.45 14.39 10.99
CA ASN A 213 -3.42 15.25 9.81
C ASN A 213 -3.92 16.65 10.15
N ASP A 214 -3.35 17.23 11.20
CA ASP A 214 -3.80 18.50 11.78
C ASP A 214 -3.48 19.66 10.83
N LYS A 215 -4.54 20.38 10.45
CA LYS A 215 -4.47 21.54 9.55
C LYS A 215 -4.74 22.81 10.32
N TYR A 216 -3.88 23.79 10.09
CA TYR A 216 -3.95 25.11 10.70
C TYR A 216 -4.19 26.13 9.59
N SER A 217 -5.14 27.04 9.81
CA SER A 217 -5.52 28.04 8.83
C SER A 217 -5.64 29.42 9.46
N GLY A 218 -5.13 30.42 8.77
CA GLY A 218 -5.24 31.81 9.19
C GLY A 218 -4.28 32.21 10.30
N GLU A 219 -3.20 31.46 10.53
CA GLU A 219 -2.19 31.84 11.53
C GLU A 219 -1.52 33.15 11.11
N VAL A 220 -1.52 34.15 11.98
CA VAL A 220 -0.99 35.48 11.67
C VAL A 220 0.51 35.48 11.87
N ILE A 221 1.28 35.60 10.78
CA ILE A 221 2.76 35.62 10.78
C ILE A 221 3.34 37.04 10.58
N GLY A 222 2.46 38.05 10.61
CA GLY A 222 2.83 39.43 10.43
C GLY A 222 1.62 40.34 10.20
N THR A 223 1.83 41.65 10.37
CA THR A 223 0.83 42.67 10.01
C THR A 223 1.53 43.76 9.22
N GLY A 224 0.99 44.07 8.04
CA GLY A 224 1.51 45.14 7.19
C GLY A 224 1.41 46.49 7.89
N ASP A 225 2.45 47.31 7.73
CA ASP A 225 2.47 48.70 8.21
C ASP A 225 2.49 49.72 7.05
N GLY A 226 2.48 49.25 5.79
CA GLY A 226 2.60 50.07 4.59
C GLY A 226 4.04 50.49 4.22
N SER A 227 5.06 49.99 4.93
CA SER A 227 6.46 50.37 4.74
C SER A 227 7.46 49.20 4.80
N THR A 228 7.27 48.25 5.72
CA THR A 228 8.09 47.06 5.91
C THR A 228 7.81 46.05 4.80
N LYS A 229 8.88 45.45 4.27
CA LYS A 229 8.81 44.44 3.19
C LYS A 229 9.26 43.06 3.61
N GLU A 230 9.93 42.94 4.75
CA GLU A 230 10.53 41.71 5.23
C GLU A 230 9.85 41.28 6.53
N PHE A 231 9.39 40.03 6.56
CA PHE A 231 8.67 39.45 7.67
C PHE A 231 9.26 38.08 7.97
N THR A 232 9.48 37.80 9.25
CA THR A 232 9.97 36.52 9.74
C THR A 232 9.11 36.11 10.92
N ASP A 233 8.64 34.87 10.92
CA ASP A 233 7.94 34.31 12.07
C ASP A 233 8.15 32.79 12.14
N THR A 234 7.84 32.18 13.29
CA THR A 234 7.89 30.73 13.48
C THR A 234 6.48 30.21 13.70
N LEU A 235 6.05 29.29 12.84
CA LEU A 235 4.72 28.69 12.92
C LEU A 235 4.51 27.98 14.26
N GLU A 236 3.30 28.04 14.83
CA GLU A 236 3.01 27.54 16.18
C GLU A 236 3.12 26.01 16.30
N HIS A 237 3.01 25.28 15.19
CA HIS A 237 2.95 23.81 15.17
C HIS A 237 3.98 23.16 14.24
N PRO A 238 5.29 23.26 14.52
CA PRO A 238 6.30 22.49 13.82
C PRO A 238 6.33 21.03 14.33
N PRO A 239 6.89 20.08 13.55
CA PRO A 239 7.33 20.25 12.16
C PRO A 239 6.15 20.41 11.19
N VAL A 240 6.39 21.03 10.04
CA VAL A 240 5.40 21.34 8.99
C VAL A 240 5.54 20.37 7.83
N GLU A 241 4.41 19.93 7.28
CA GLU A 241 4.36 19.03 6.12
C GLU A 241 4.71 19.81 4.83
N PRO A 242 5.72 19.35 4.06
CA PRO A 242 6.05 19.97 2.78
C PRO A 242 4.89 19.99 1.78
N ASN A 243 4.85 21.00 0.90
CA ASN A 243 3.78 21.29 -0.07
C ASN A 243 2.42 21.64 0.55
N THR A 244 2.37 22.04 1.82
CA THR A 244 1.11 22.41 2.49
C THR A 244 1.03 23.88 2.88
N VAL A 245 2.13 24.62 2.78
CA VAL A 245 2.22 26.01 3.22
C VAL A 245 1.65 26.93 2.15
N THR A 246 0.65 27.71 2.51
CA THR A 246 0.14 28.81 1.69
C THR A 246 0.02 30.08 2.52
N VAL A 247 0.74 31.11 2.10
CA VAL A 247 0.71 32.44 2.72
C VAL A 247 -0.24 33.35 1.96
N TYR A 248 -0.98 34.20 2.67
CA TYR A 248 -1.91 35.18 2.14
C TYR A 248 -1.56 36.58 2.64
N TYR A 249 -1.61 37.57 1.76
CA TYR A 249 -1.21 38.95 2.04
C TYR A 249 -1.96 39.93 1.13
N THR A 250 -2.04 41.20 1.53
CA THR A 250 -2.72 42.25 0.76
C THR A 250 -1.75 43.37 0.41
N ILE A 251 -1.67 43.73 -0.87
CA ILE A 251 -0.82 44.80 -1.40
C ILE A 251 -1.66 45.63 -2.39
N SER A 252 -1.68 46.95 -2.22
CA SER A 252 -2.42 47.87 -3.08
C SER A 252 -3.92 47.56 -3.20
N GLY A 253 -4.54 47.12 -2.10
CA GLY A 253 -5.95 46.79 -1.99
C GLY A 253 -6.35 45.43 -2.57
N ALA A 254 -5.41 44.63 -3.09
CA ALA A 254 -5.66 43.30 -3.63
C ALA A 254 -4.99 42.21 -2.78
N THR A 255 -5.70 41.11 -2.56
CA THR A 255 -5.19 39.92 -1.85
C THR A 255 -4.50 38.98 -2.81
N TYR A 256 -3.33 38.48 -2.39
CA TYR A 256 -2.50 37.54 -3.13
C TYR A 256 -2.18 36.34 -2.23
N SER A 257 -1.66 35.28 -2.85
CA SER A 257 -1.12 34.13 -2.15
C SER A 257 0.27 33.75 -2.68
N GLY A 258 1.02 33.04 -1.84
CA GLY A 258 2.22 32.30 -2.22
C GLY A 258 2.22 30.91 -1.61
N SER A 259 2.81 29.95 -2.29
CA SER A 259 2.84 28.55 -1.86
C SER A 259 4.26 28.04 -1.81
N ASP A 260 4.51 27.10 -0.90
CA ASP A 260 5.77 26.38 -0.88
C ASP A 260 5.89 25.37 -2.03
N ASP A 261 7.13 24.98 -2.34
CA ASP A 261 7.48 24.03 -3.40
C ASP A 261 7.86 22.63 -2.88
N GLY A 262 7.71 22.40 -1.57
CA GLY A 262 8.17 21.17 -0.94
C GLY A 262 9.68 21.09 -0.70
N GLU A 263 10.45 22.03 -1.25
CA GLU A 263 11.92 22.13 -1.13
C GLU A 263 12.34 23.26 -0.19
N GLY A 264 11.38 24.04 0.30
CA GLY A 264 11.55 25.04 1.35
C GLY A 264 11.51 26.47 0.82
N ASN A 265 11.21 26.67 -0.47
CA ASN A 265 11.00 28.00 -1.05
C ASN A 265 9.51 28.31 -1.11
N ILE A 266 9.14 29.55 -0.81
CA ILE A 266 7.77 30.06 -0.97
C ILE A 266 7.79 31.08 -2.12
N SER A 267 6.90 30.88 -3.09
CA SER A 267 6.79 31.76 -4.27
C SER A 267 5.35 32.22 -4.49
N GLY A 268 5.19 33.44 -5.01
CA GLY A 268 3.88 34.06 -5.22
C GLY A 268 4.01 35.47 -5.79
N THR A 269 2.89 36.04 -6.24
CA THR A 269 2.89 37.38 -6.86
C THR A 269 3.20 38.46 -5.83
N ASN A 270 4.27 39.22 -6.03
CA ASN A 270 4.84 40.20 -5.09
C ASN A 270 5.71 39.62 -3.96
N ILE A 271 6.04 38.33 -3.97
CA ILE A 271 7.11 37.78 -3.13
C ILE A 271 8.41 37.83 -3.95
N SER A 272 9.41 38.57 -3.48
CA SER A 272 10.75 38.60 -4.09
C SER A 272 11.63 37.42 -3.62
N SER A 273 11.45 36.99 -2.38
CA SER A 273 12.03 35.76 -1.84
C SER A 273 11.17 35.27 -0.68
N GLY A 274 10.94 33.97 -0.59
CA GLY A 274 10.21 33.37 0.51
C GLY A 274 10.81 32.01 0.85
N SER A 275 10.80 31.65 2.13
CA SER A 275 11.27 30.34 2.58
C SER A 275 10.53 29.83 3.82
N ILE A 276 10.52 28.52 3.98
CA ILE A 276 10.05 27.79 5.16
C ILE A 276 11.10 26.74 5.56
N ASN A 277 11.47 26.71 6.83
CA ASN A 277 12.14 25.56 7.42
C ASN A 277 11.08 24.59 7.97
N TYR A 278 10.86 23.46 7.30
CA TYR A 278 9.84 22.49 7.71
C TYR A 278 10.05 21.90 9.11
N THR A 279 11.30 21.78 9.57
CA THR A 279 11.58 21.22 10.89
C THR A 279 11.31 22.24 11.99
N SER A 280 11.72 23.49 11.81
CA SER A 280 11.57 24.51 12.84
C SER A 280 10.29 25.33 12.72
N GLY A 281 9.59 25.30 11.58
CA GLY A 281 8.45 26.15 11.28
C GLY A 281 8.81 27.60 10.92
N LEU A 282 10.11 27.92 10.74
CA LEU A 282 10.54 29.31 10.50
C LEU A 282 10.19 29.73 9.07
N VAL A 283 9.28 30.70 8.93
CA VAL A 283 8.89 31.34 7.68
C VAL A 283 9.64 32.66 7.55
N HIS A 284 10.19 32.92 6.37
CA HIS A 284 10.80 34.21 6.01
C HIS A 284 10.24 34.67 4.67
N LEU A 285 9.74 35.89 4.60
CA LEU A 285 9.12 36.48 3.41
C LEU A 285 9.69 37.87 3.15
N VAL A 286 10.04 38.13 1.90
CA VAL A 286 10.41 39.46 1.40
C VAL A 286 9.49 39.79 0.23
N PHE A 287 8.79 40.91 0.32
CA PHE A 287 7.88 41.38 -0.72
C PHE A 287 8.52 42.43 -1.64
N THR A 288 8.06 42.49 -2.89
CA THR A 288 8.48 43.51 -3.86
C THR A 288 7.98 44.92 -3.48
N ALA A 289 6.81 44.99 -2.84
CA ALA A 289 6.16 46.19 -2.29
C ALA A 289 5.65 45.90 -0.86
N PRO A 290 5.57 46.91 0.03
CA PRO A 290 5.14 46.65 1.41
C PRO A 290 3.66 46.24 1.45
N PRO A 291 3.28 45.23 2.27
CA PRO A 291 1.89 44.92 2.56
C PRO A 291 1.12 46.12 3.14
N ASP A 292 -0.17 46.21 2.82
CA ASP A 292 -1.01 47.35 3.19
C ASP A 292 -1.14 47.48 4.72
N SER A 293 -1.13 48.74 5.20
CA SER A 293 -1.18 49.03 6.63
C SER A 293 -2.43 48.44 7.29
N GLY A 294 -2.23 47.68 8.37
CA GLY A 294 -3.29 47.01 9.12
C GLY A 294 -3.81 45.70 8.51
N THR A 295 -3.27 45.25 7.38
CA THR A 295 -3.64 43.95 6.79
C THR A 295 -2.78 42.83 7.38
N GLN A 296 -3.40 41.69 7.70
CA GLN A 296 -2.67 40.53 8.21
C GLN A 296 -1.98 39.78 7.08
N ILE A 297 -0.80 39.25 7.39
CA ILE A 297 -0.15 38.20 6.60
C ILE A 297 -0.46 36.90 7.32
N THR A 298 -1.18 35.99 6.66
CA THR A 298 -1.63 34.75 7.30
C THR A 298 -1.06 33.53 6.60
N CYS A 299 -0.83 32.46 7.35
CA CYS A 299 -0.35 31.18 6.87
C CYS A 299 -1.40 30.08 7.09
N ASN A 300 -1.63 29.28 6.05
CA ASN A 300 -2.28 27.98 6.15
C ASN A 300 -1.22 26.91 5.97
N TYR A 301 -1.22 25.86 6.80
CA TYR A 301 -0.27 24.76 6.72
C TYR A 301 -0.81 23.51 7.42
N THR A 302 -0.17 22.37 7.17
CA THR A 302 -0.44 21.11 7.89
C THR A 302 0.76 20.76 8.74
N LYS A 303 0.56 20.39 10.01
CA LYS A 303 1.64 19.86 10.86
C LYS A 303 2.02 18.48 10.34
N ARG A 304 3.31 18.19 10.21
CA ARG A 304 3.80 16.84 9.96
C ARG A 304 3.66 16.00 11.24
N ALA A 305 2.84 14.97 11.19
CA ALA A 305 2.50 14.11 12.33
C ALA A 305 3.54 13.01 12.61
N TYR A 306 4.76 13.16 12.10
CA TYR A 306 5.83 12.22 12.37
C TYR A 306 7.21 12.90 12.35
N SER A 307 8.15 12.33 13.11
CA SER A 307 9.53 12.80 13.16
C SER A 307 10.50 11.66 13.47
N TRP A 308 11.72 11.76 12.94
CA TRP A 308 12.75 10.74 13.10
C TRP A 308 13.86 11.22 14.03
N SER A 309 14.30 10.35 14.93
CA SER A 309 15.52 10.50 15.73
C SER A 309 16.33 9.21 15.63
N GLY A 310 17.29 9.18 14.70
CA GLY A 310 17.90 7.92 14.27
C GLY A 310 16.84 7.04 13.62
N TYR A 311 16.73 5.78 14.05
CA TYR A 311 15.73 4.84 13.52
C TYR A 311 14.44 4.76 14.34
N VAL A 312 14.29 5.65 15.32
CA VAL A 312 13.03 5.79 16.07
C VAL A 312 12.18 6.86 15.38
N CYS A 313 10.99 6.46 14.93
CA CYS A 313 9.97 7.37 14.43
C CYS A 313 8.94 7.62 15.52
N THR A 314 8.76 8.89 15.88
CA THR A 314 7.66 9.33 16.75
C THR A 314 6.49 9.76 15.87
N ILE A 315 5.31 9.19 16.11
CA ILE A 315 4.10 9.35 15.28
C ILE A 315 2.97 9.89 16.15
N ASP A 316 2.41 11.03 15.76
CA ASP A 316 1.19 11.60 16.31
C ASP A 316 -0.04 10.90 15.71
N LEU A 317 -1.04 10.61 16.55
CA LEU A 317 -2.23 9.86 16.19
C LEU A 317 -3.47 10.77 16.15
N ALA A 318 -4.36 10.53 15.19
CA ALA A 318 -5.61 11.27 15.06
C ALA A 318 -6.60 10.94 16.18
N GLU A 319 -6.57 9.70 16.66
CA GLU A 319 -7.32 9.22 17.81
C GLU A 319 -6.37 8.65 18.87
N PRO A 320 -6.72 8.74 20.18
CA PRO A 320 -5.91 8.13 21.22
C PRO A 320 -5.93 6.61 21.12
N VAL A 321 -4.80 5.98 21.49
CA VAL A 321 -4.69 4.53 21.61
C VAL A 321 -5.71 4.01 22.62
N ALA A 322 -6.42 2.92 22.28
CA ALA A 322 -7.49 2.39 23.13
C ALA A 322 -6.97 1.45 24.24
N ASN A 323 -5.88 0.73 23.97
CA ASN A 323 -5.31 -0.27 24.86
C ASN A 323 -3.89 0.07 25.36
N ASP A 324 -3.45 -0.65 26.39
CA ASP A 324 -2.07 -0.63 26.84
C ASP A 324 -1.22 -1.57 25.96
N TYR A 325 -0.02 -1.11 25.58
CA TYR A 325 0.93 -1.87 24.77
C TYR A 325 2.30 -1.89 25.44
N LEU A 326 2.88 -3.10 25.60
CA LEU A 326 4.25 -3.24 26.07
C LEU A 326 5.19 -3.31 24.87
N ALA A 327 6.32 -2.61 24.94
CA ALA A 327 7.35 -2.62 23.88
C ALA A 327 7.88 -4.03 23.62
N ALA A 328 7.94 -4.86 24.66
CA ALA A 328 8.48 -6.21 24.57
C ALA A 328 7.75 -7.13 23.59
N ASN A 329 6.44 -6.92 23.37
CA ASN A 329 5.59 -7.79 22.56
C ASN A 329 4.80 -7.06 21.47
N THR A 330 5.09 -5.79 21.20
CA THR A 330 4.29 -5.00 20.26
C THR A 330 5.08 -4.65 19.01
N PHE A 331 4.47 -4.89 17.85
CA PHE A 331 4.97 -4.44 16.54
C PHE A 331 3.96 -3.51 15.89
N VAL A 332 4.48 -2.55 15.12
CA VAL A 332 3.69 -1.55 14.41
C VAL A 332 4.00 -1.63 12.92
N GLY A 333 2.97 -1.84 12.10
CA GLY A 333 3.06 -1.84 10.64
C GLY A 333 2.48 -0.56 10.04
N ILE A 334 3.16 0.02 9.06
CA ILE A 334 2.61 1.11 8.25
C ILE A 334 1.79 0.50 7.11
N CYS A 335 0.49 0.78 7.08
CA CYS A 335 -0.42 0.13 6.13
C CYS A 335 -0.31 0.72 4.72
N VAL A 336 -0.13 -0.16 3.76
CA VAL A 336 -0.30 0.14 2.33
C VAL A 336 -1.79 0.03 2.00
N PRO A 337 -2.46 1.12 1.57
CA PRO A 337 -3.87 1.09 1.23
C PRO A 337 -4.07 0.40 -0.13
N ILE A 338 -4.60 -0.82 -0.10
CA ILE A 338 -4.89 -1.60 -1.30
C ILE A 338 -6.23 -1.18 -1.89
N GLY A 339 -7.24 -1.03 -1.03
CA GLY A 339 -8.62 -0.75 -1.39
C GLY A 339 -9.37 -2.01 -1.83
N ASP A 340 -10.50 -1.85 -2.50
CA ASP A 340 -11.32 -2.98 -2.94
C ASP A 340 -10.58 -3.87 -3.94
N ILE A 341 -10.59 -5.18 -3.70
CA ILE A 341 -10.09 -6.18 -4.65
C ILE A 341 -11.28 -6.87 -5.31
N LYS A 342 -11.60 -6.40 -6.52
CA LYS A 342 -12.66 -6.91 -7.40
C LYS A 342 -12.25 -6.75 -8.86
N PRO A 343 -12.80 -7.56 -9.77
CA PRO A 343 -12.56 -7.36 -11.17
C PRO A 343 -13.43 -6.19 -11.66
N SER A 344 -13.00 -5.54 -12.73
CA SER A 344 -13.73 -4.43 -13.31
C SER A 344 -13.35 -4.24 -14.77
N HIS A 345 -14.04 -3.32 -15.44
CA HIS A 345 -13.66 -2.84 -16.75
C HIS A 345 -13.71 -1.31 -16.80
N SER A 346 -12.97 -0.75 -17.75
CA SER A 346 -12.85 0.67 -17.99
C SER A 346 -12.67 0.95 -19.49
N ASP A 347 -12.56 2.22 -19.85
CA ASP A 347 -12.19 2.67 -21.20
C ASP A 347 -13.05 2.09 -22.33
N VAL A 348 -14.35 1.95 -22.09
CA VAL A 348 -15.30 1.42 -23.08
C VAL A 348 -15.52 2.46 -24.19
N VAL A 349 -15.16 2.12 -25.41
CA VAL A 349 -15.36 2.93 -26.61
C VAL A 349 -16.15 2.13 -27.64
N ILE A 350 -17.26 2.71 -28.10
CA ILE A 350 -18.12 2.14 -29.14
C ILE A 350 -17.89 2.92 -30.43
N ASN A 351 -17.44 2.22 -31.47
CA ASN A 351 -17.28 2.77 -32.80
C ASN A 351 -18.29 2.12 -33.75
N SER A 352 -19.53 2.63 -33.68
CA SER A 352 -20.63 2.28 -34.57
C SER A 352 -21.51 3.51 -34.78
N THR A 353 -22.14 3.62 -35.95
CA THR A 353 -23.12 4.70 -36.20
C THR A 353 -24.45 4.45 -35.51
N ASN A 354 -24.91 3.19 -35.46
CA ASN A 354 -26.26 2.84 -34.98
C ASN A 354 -26.26 1.73 -33.92
N GLY A 355 -25.14 1.05 -33.68
CA GLY A 355 -24.99 0.03 -32.64
C GLY A 355 -24.84 0.69 -31.27
N THR A 356 -25.53 0.15 -30.27
CA THR A 356 -25.42 0.61 -28.88
C THR A 356 -25.06 -0.56 -27.98
N PHE A 357 -24.17 -0.33 -27.02
CA PHE A 357 -23.71 -1.35 -26.08
C PHE A 357 -23.88 -0.86 -24.64
N ASN A 358 -24.67 -1.58 -23.85
CA ASN A 358 -24.83 -1.33 -22.43
C ASN A 358 -23.81 -2.16 -21.64
N HIS A 359 -22.61 -1.61 -21.48
CA HIS A 359 -21.51 -2.27 -20.77
C HIS A 359 -21.79 -2.53 -19.28
N THR A 360 -22.75 -1.83 -18.66
CA THR A 360 -23.13 -2.07 -17.25
C THR A 360 -23.76 -3.46 -17.02
N LEU A 361 -24.16 -4.15 -18.09
CA LEU A 361 -24.67 -5.52 -18.05
C LEU A 361 -23.56 -6.57 -18.25
N MET A 362 -22.34 -6.14 -18.60
CA MET A 362 -21.18 -7.03 -18.66
C MET A 362 -20.73 -7.36 -17.24
N THR A 363 -20.35 -8.61 -17.02
CA THR A 363 -19.87 -9.10 -15.72
C THR A 363 -18.53 -9.79 -15.85
N GLU A 364 -17.65 -9.55 -14.89
CA GLU A 364 -16.35 -10.18 -14.76
C GLU A 364 -16.36 -11.34 -13.76
N ASP A 365 -15.25 -12.07 -13.67
CA ASP A 365 -15.06 -13.16 -12.70
C ASP A 365 -13.75 -12.97 -11.94
N ASN A 366 -13.81 -13.12 -10.61
CA ASN A 366 -12.67 -12.98 -9.71
C ASN A 366 -11.48 -13.83 -10.13
N ARG A 367 -11.75 -15.03 -10.68
CA ARG A 367 -10.73 -15.99 -11.08
C ARG A 367 -10.42 -15.93 -12.58
N GLY A 368 -11.38 -15.53 -13.40
CA GLY A 368 -11.24 -15.55 -14.85
C GLY A 368 -10.63 -14.28 -15.43
N THR A 369 -10.94 -13.10 -14.88
CA THR A 369 -10.56 -11.82 -15.47
C THR A 369 -9.07 -11.53 -15.36
N VAL A 370 -8.52 -10.92 -16.41
CA VAL A 370 -7.11 -10.53 -16.54
C VAL A 370 -6.98 -9.04 -16.88
N GLU A 371 -5.79 -8.48 -16.72
CA GLU A 371 -5.48 -7.12 -17.17
C GLU A 371 -5.25 -7.12 -18.68
N ASP A 372 -6.23 -6.80 -19.52
CA ASP A 372 -6.03 -6.76 -20.99
C ASP A 372 -6.93 -5.73 -21.68
N ASP A 373 -6.49 -5.32 -22.87
CA ASP A 373 -7.24 -4.44 -23.77
C ASP A 373 -7.95 -5.30 -24.82
N TRP A 374 -9.28 -5.27 -24.82
CA TRP A 374 -10.13 -6.12 -25.66
C TRP A 374 -10.66 -5.34 -26.85
N THR A 375 -10.74 -6.01 -27.98
CA THR A 375 -11.40 -5.50 -29.20
C THR A 375 -12.43 -6.52 -29.66
N ILE A 376 -13.69 -6.07 -29.75
CA ILE A 376 -14.77 -6.77 -30.44
C ILE A 376 -14.91 -6.15 -31.83
N THR A 377 -14.91 -6.97 -32.87
CA THR A 377 -15.12 -6.53 -34.27
C THR A 377 -16.31 -7.28 -34.85
N PHE A 378 -17.35 -6.54 -35.25
CA PHE A 378 -18.50 -7.14 -35.92
C PHE A 378 -18.13 -7.62 -37.31
N THR A 379 -18.50 -8.87 -37.63
CA THR A 379 -18.32 -9.48 -38.95
C THR A 379 -19.61 -9.45 -39.77
N SER A 380 -20.76 -9.31 -39.10
CA SER A 380 -22.09 -9.14 -39.70
C SER A 380 -22.97 -8.24 -38.81
N ALA A 381 -24.27 -8.20 -39.06
CA ALA A 381 -25.21 -7.46 -38.20
C ALA A 381 -25.43 -8.10 -36.82
N THR A 382 -25.02 -9.37 -36.64
CA THR A 382 -25.25 -10.13 -35.40
C THR A 382 -24.03 -10.90 -34.91
N GLU A 383 -23.05 -11.16 -35.76
CA GLU A 383 -21.84 -11.92 -35.43
C GLU A 383 -20.63 -11.02 -35.27
N PHE A 384 -19.72 -11.40 -34.37
CA PHE A 384 -18.47 -10.68 -34.11
C PHE A 384 -17.33 -11.63 -33.72
N THR A 385 -16.10 -11.15 -33.82
CA THR A 385 -14.91 -11.74 -33.19
C THR A 385 -14.47 -10.92 -31.99
N CYS A 386 -13.75 -11.53 -31.05
CA CYS A 386 -13.13 -10.82 -29.94
C CYS A 386 -11.66 -11.23 -29.78
N SER A 387 -10.79 -10.25 -29.53
CA SER A 387 -9.38 -10.48 -29.23
C SER A 387 -8.87 -9.53 -28.15
N GLY A 388 -8.05 -10.04 -27.23
CA GLY A 388 -7.25 -9.25 -26.30
C GLY A 388 -5.90 -8.87 -26.89
N ALA A 389 -5.32 -7.76 -26.46
CA ALA A 389 -3.97 -7.34 -26.87
C ALA A 389 -2.90 -8.35 -26.42
N SER A 390 -3.11 -8.98 -25.27
CA SER A 390 -2.22 -10.00 -24.70
C SER A 390 -2.75 -11.42 -24.90
N GLU A 391 -4.06 -11.64 -24.73
CA GLU A 391 -4.67 -12.97 -24.84
C GLU A 391 -4.87 -13.43 -26.30
N GLY A 392 -4.78 -12.51 -27.26
CA GLY A 392 -5.06 -12.80 -28.66
C GLY A 392 -6.54 -13.11 -28.91
N SER A 393 -6.84 -13.84 -29.99
CA SER A 393 -8.24 -14.18 -30.33
C SER A 393 -8.85 -15.13 -29.30
N VAL A 394 -10.00 -14.75 -28.75
CA VAL A 394 -10.76 -15.55 -27.77
C VAL A 394 -12.07 -16.10 -28.34
N GLY A 395 -12.22 -16.03 -29.66
CA GLY A 395 -13.31 -16.68 -30.40
C GLY A 395 -14.31 -15.72 -31.03
N THR A 396 -15.46 -16.27 -31.41
CA THR A 396 -16.57 -15.57 -32.05
C THR A 396 -17.79 -15.53 -31.13
N GLY A 397 -18.62 -14.50 -31.27
CA GLY A 397 -19.86 -14.36 -30.54
C GLY A 397 -21.02 -13.93 -31.44
N ASN A 398 -22.22 -13.97 -30.88
CA ASN A 398 -23.45 -13.52 -31.52
C ASN A 398 -24.27 -12.71 -30.52
N ILE A 399 -24.85 -11.57 -30.95
CA ILE A 399 -25.64 -10.69 -30.08
C ILE A 399 -26.88 -11.37 -29.47
N THR A 400 -27.34 -12.49 -30.02
CA THR A 400 -28.52 -13.23 -29.51
C THR A 400 -28.18 -14.26 -28.45
N SER A 401 -26.91 -14.44 -28.08
CA SER A 401 -26.43 -15.40 -27.08
C SER A 401 -25.37 -14.78 -26.17
N SER A 402 -25.25 -15.29 -24.94
CA SER A 402 -24.18 -14.83 -24.05
C SER A 402 -22.81 -15.16 -24.64
N PHE A 403 -21.90 -14.18 -24.64
CA PHE A 403 -20.50 -14.36 -25.00
C PHE A 403 -19.64 -14.36 -23.74
N SER A 404 -19.05 -15.52 -23.42
CA SER A 404 -18.28 -15.77 -22.20
C SER A 404 -16.96 -16.48 -22.51
N PRO A 405 -15.97 -15.78 -23.11
CA PRO A 405 -14.71 -16.39 -23.49
C PRO A 405 -13.95 -16.93 -22.27
N ILE A 406 -13.49 -18.17 -22.33
CA ILE A 406 -12.91 -18.89 -21.18
C ILE A 406 -11.40 -18.60 -21.05
N ASN A 407 -10.98 -18.26 -19.84
CA ASN A 407 -9.59 -18.28 -19.43
C ASN A 407 -9.13 -19.73 -19.22
N SER A 408 -8.23 -20.20 -20.06
CA SER A 408 -7.73 -21.58 -20.03
C SER A 408 -6.92 -21.91 -18.77
N ASN A 409 -6.37 -20.90 -18.08
CA ASN A 409 -5.59 -21.10 -16.86
C ASN A 409 -6.48 -21.39 -15.64
N THR A 410 -7.73 -20.90 -15.64
CA THR A 410 -8.61 -20.97 -14.46
C THR A 410 -9.94 -21.69 -14.73
N GLY A 411 -10.28 -21.90 -16.00
CA GLY A 411 -11.55 -22.48 -16.43
C GLY A 411 -12.76 -21.56 -16.25
N GLN A 412 -12.55 -20.30 -15.87
CA GLN A 412 -13.61 -19.29 -15.70
C GLN A 412 -13.59 -18.27 -16.84
N PRO A 413 -14.72 -17.59 -17.15
CA PRO A 413 -14.76 -16.58 -18.18
C PRO A 413 -13.89 -15.35 -17.87
N TYR A 414 -13.24 -14.76 -18.87
CA TYR A 414 -12.59 -13.44 -18.70
C TYR A 414 -13.60 -12.35 -18.35
N PHE A 415 -14.76 -12.40 -19.00
CA PHE A 415 -15.93 -11.56 -18.82
C PHE A 415 -17.12 -12.29 -19.47
N THR A 416 -18.34 -11.83 -19.21
CA THR A 416 -19.57 -12.32 -19.81
C THR A 416 -20.41 -11.15 -20.31
N ILE A 417 -20.77 -11.19 -21.58
CA ILE A 417 -21.66 -10.21 -22.21
C ILE A 417 -23.00 -10.90 -22.51
N PRO A 418 -24.10 -10.54 -21.82
CA PRO A 418 -25.41 -11.12 -22.08
C PRO A 418 -26.05 -10.54 -23.36
N PRO A 419 -27.04 -11.22 -23.96
CA PRO A 419 -27.77 -10.72 -25.13
C PRO A 419 -28.39 -9.33 -24.92
N SER A 420 -28.83 -9.03 -23.69
CA SER A 420 -29.43 -7.75 -23.30
C SER A 420 -28.47 -6.58 -23.28
N ALA A 421 -27.15 -6.81 -23.35
CA ALA A 421 -26.16 -5.74 -23.46
C ALA A 421 -26.16 -5.09 -24.85
N TRP A 422 -26.69 -5.78 -25.86
CA TRP A 422 -26.72 -5.31 -27.24
C TRP A 422 -28.01 -4.56 -27.56
N GLY A 423 -27.87 -3.45 -28.28
CA GLY A 423 -28.99 -2.71 -28.84
C GLY A 423 -28.62 -2.05 -30.18
N GLY A 424 -29.60 -1.39 -30.79
CA GLY A 424 -29.39 -0.71 -32.06
C GLY A 424 -29.14 -1.64 -33.25
N ALA A 425 -28.48 -1.13 -34.28
CA ALA A 425 -28.17 -1.87 -35.50
C ALA A 425 -26.65 -1.86 -35.78
N TRP A 426 -26.05 -3.04 -35.74
CA TRP A 426 -24.62 -3.25 -35.99
C TRP A 426 -24.36 -3.60 -37.45
N VAL A 427 -23.17 -3.28 -37.94
CA VAL A 427 -22.71 -3.68 -39.27
C VAL A 427 -21.29 -4.24 -39.22
N SER A 428 -20.93 -5.00 -40.26
CA SER A 428 -19.56 -5.50 -40.42
C SER A 428 -18.56 -4.34 -40.41
N GLY A 429 -17.54 -4.44 -39.55
CA GLY A 429 -16.53 -3.40 -39.34
C GLY A 429 -16.77 -2.49 -38.14
N ASP A 430 -17.96 -2.51 -37.52
CA ASP A 430 -18.17 -1.82 -36.23
C ASP A 430 -17.30 -2.45 -35.14
N THR A 431 -16.82 -1.63 -34.20
CA THR A 431 -15.97 -2.12 -33.11
C THR A 431 -16.39 -1.63 -31.73
N ILE A 432 -16.02 -2.41 -30.71
CA ILE A 432 -16.01 -2.00 -29.31
C ILE A 432 -14.63 -2.30 -28.75
N THR A 433 -14.02 -1.33 -28.07
CA THR A 433 -12.81 -1.55 -27.27
C THR A 433 -13.09 -1.29 -25.81
N PHE A 434 -12.46 -2.05 -24.93
CA PHE A 434 -12.55 -1.85 -23.47
C PHE A 434 -11.37 -2.51 -22.79
N LYS A 435 -11.07 -2.07 -21.57
CA LYS A 435 -10.01 -2.66 -20.76
C LYS A 435 -10.61 -3.41 -19.58
N THR A 436 -10.10 -4.60 -19.26
CA THR A 436 -10.46 -5.31 -18.02
C THR A 436 -9.35 -5.22 -17.00
N HIS A 437 -9.72 -5.28 -15.72
CA HIS A 437 -8.83 -5.31 -14.57
C HIS A 437 -9.14 -6.55 -13.71
N PRO A 438 -8.14 -7.32 -13.29
CA PRO A 438 -8.35 -8.53 -12.51
C PRO A 438 -8.75 -8.20 -11.07
N ALA A 439 -9.36 -9.16 -10.37
CA ALA A 439 -9.58 -9.11 -8.92
C ALA A 439 -8.27 -9.34 -8.14
N ALA A 440 -7.21 -8.61 -8.46
CA ALA A 440 -5.91 -8.80 -7.84
C ALA A 440 -5.16 -7.48 -7.67
N ALA A 441 -4.58 -7.28 -6.50
CA ALA A 441 -3.83 -6.08 -6.18
C ALA A 441 -2.31 -6.29 -6.36
N PRO A 442 -1.64 -5.47 -7.18
CA PRO A 442 -0.19 -5.52 -7.35
C PRO A 442 0.55 -4.98 -6.12
N LEU A 443 1.48 -5.76 -5.60
CA LEU A 443 2.34 -5.43 -4.47
C LEU A 443 3.80 -5.59 -4.84
N TRP A 444 4.57 -4.55 -4.56
CA TRP A 444 6.02 -4.55 -4.69
C TRP A 444 6.67 -4.73 -3.33
N TRP A 445 7.66 -5.62 -3.31
CA TRP A 445 8.61 -5.79 -2.25
C TRP A 445 9.97 -5.25 -2.66
N LYS A 446 10.63 -4.57 -1.73
CA LYS A 446 12.05 -4.19 -1.83
C LYS A 446 12.77 -4.81 -0.63
N GLU A 447 13.77 -5.64 -0.90
CA GLU A 447 14.73 -6.15 0.08
C GLU A 447 16.02 -5.33 -0.06
N VAL A 448 16.48 -4.71 1.02
CA VAL A 448 17.79 -4.06 1.08
C VAL A 448 18.66 -4.79 2.08
N VAL A 449 19.65 -5.51 1.56
CA VAL A 449 20.72 -6.15 2.31
C VAL A 449 21.86 -5.15 2.45
N PRO A 450 22.15 -4.59 3.64
CA PRO A 450 23.29 -3.70 3.84
C PRO A 450 24.62 -4.45 3.67
N ALA A 451 25.68 -3.73 3.29
CA ALA A 451 27.02 -4.30 3.20
C ALA A 451 27.58 -4.62 4.59
N GLY A 452 28.25 -5.77 4.71
CA GLY A 452 28.94 -6.18 5.94
C GLY A 452 28.07 -6.89 6.97
N ILE A 453 26.80 -7.18 6.69
CA ILE A 453 25.94 -7.92 7.63
C ILE A 453 26.37 -9.39 7.76
N GLY A 454 26.27 -9.94 8.96
CA GLY A 454 26.59 -11.34 9.25
C GLY A 454 25.60 -12.33 8.59
N PRO A 455 25.96 -13.62 8.49
CA PRO A 455 24.98 -14.64 8.17
C PRO A 455 24.00 -14.82 9.33
N TYR A 456 22.72 -14.92 9.02
CA TYR A 456 21.67 -15.23 9.98
C TYR A 456 20.82 -16.37 9.43
N SER A 457 20.64 -17.43 10.21
CA SER A 457 19.93 -18.64 9.78
C SER A 457 18.41 -18.49 9.83
N ASP A 458 17.93 -17.53 10.64
CA ASP A 458 16.55 -17.41 11.08
C ASP A 458 15.91 -16.16 10.45
N ASN A 459 16.25 -15.87 9.19
CA ASN A 459 15.75 -14.72 8.44
C ASN A 459 14.36 -15.02 7.82
N GLY A 460 13.44 -14.08 7.96
CA GLY A 460 12.13 -14.07 7.33
C GLY A 460 11.39 -12.78 7.66
N VAL A 461 10.28 -12.55 6.98
CA VAL A 461 9.40 -11.38 7.15
C VAL A 461 7.96 -11.88 7.22
N MET A 462 7.11 -11.21 8.00
CA MET A 462 5.66 -11.48 8.01
C MET A 462 4.91 -10.31 7.39
N LEU A 463 4.02 -10.64 6.45
CA LEU A 463 3.02 -9.76 5.90
C LEU A 463 1.67 -10.10 6.54
N GLU A 464 0.89 -9.08 6.89
CA GLU A 464 -0.51 -9.24 7.31
C GLU A 464 -1.43 -8.48 6.36
N ILE A 465 -2.64 -9.01 6.17
CA ILE A 465 -3.70 -8.41 5.37
C ILE A 465 -4.92 -8.17 6.25
N TYR A 466 -5.48 -6.97 6.18
CA TYR A 466 -6.77 -6.61 6.74
C TYR A 466 -7.82 -6.53 5.64
N ILE A 467 -9.05 -6.95 5.93
CA ILE A 467 -10.23 -6.83 5.08
C ILE A 467 -11.37 -6.32 5.96
N GLU A 468 -12.14 -5.35 5.47
CA GLU A 468 -13.26 -4.72 6.20
C GLU A 468 -14.48 -5.62 6.38
#